data_AF-A0A1F9WQQ3-F1
#
_entry.id   AF-A0A1F9WQQ3-F1
#
_cell.length_a   1.000
_cell.length_b   1.000
_cell.length_c   1.000
_cell.angle_alpha   90.00
_cell.angle_beta   90.00
_cell.angle_gamma   90.00
#
_symmetry.space_group_name_H-M   'P 1'
#
loop_
_entity.id
_entity.type
_entity.pdbx_description
1 polymer ?
#
loop_
_entity_poly.entity_id
_entity_poly.type
_entity_poly.pdbx_seq_one_letter_code
_entity_poly.pdbx_strand_id
1 'polypeptide(L)'
;MLTKGAIEDLIARYLSRGKTGSGTPVYKKVPELGKKLFLSDFELRKMVVPGSGVLTVAANAIISPLALDWLDYDGVKITRAGK
;
A
#
# COMPACT_ATOMS: atom_id res chain seq x y z
N MET A 1 -29.88 7.68 25.81
CA MET A 1 -29.60 8.21 24.45
C MET A 1 -28.11 8.08 24.19
N LEU A 2 -27.73 7.51 23.05
CA LEU A 2 -26.32 7.40 22.67
C LEU A 2 -25.89 8.74 22.05
N THR A 3 -25.32 9.62 22.87
CA THR A 3 -24.81 10.92 22.42
C THR A 3 -23.46 10.75 21.74
N LYS A 4 -23.06 11.72 20.92
CA LYS A 4 -21.74 11.72 20.22
C LYS A 4 -20.58 11.43 21.18
N GLY A 5 -20.56 12.05 22.36
CA GLY A 5 -19.54 11.82 23.38
C GLY A 5 -19.53 10.40 23.94
N ALA A 6 -20.71 9.76 24.07
CA ALA A 6 -20.79 8.37 24.52
C ALA A 6 -20.21 7.38 23.49
N ILE A 7 -20.29 7.72 22.19
CA ILE A 7 -19.69 6.94 21.11
C ILE A 7 -18.16 7.11 21.13
N GLU A 8 -17.68 8.34 21.29
CA GLU A 8 -16.24 8.65 21.38
C GLU A 8 -15.58 7.94 22.56
N ASP A 9 -16.20 7.96 23.74
CA ASP A 9 -15.73 7.25 24.93
C ASP A 9 -15.70 5.73 24.72
N LEU A 10 -16.72 5.17 24.05
CA LEU A 10 -16.79 3.74 23.77
C LEU A 10 -15.64 3.29 22.84
N ILE A 11 -15.38 4.08 21.79
CA ILE A 11 -14.28 3.85 20.84
C ILE A 11 -12.94 3.95 21.56
N ALA A 12 -12.72 5.00 22.35
CA ALA A 12 -11.51 5.19 23.14
C ALA A 12 -11.27 4.01 24.09
N ARG A 13 -12.32 3.51 24.76
CA ARG A 13 -12.24 2.35 25.66
C ARG A 13 -11.88 1.06 24.94
N TYR A 14 -12.35 0.86 23.71
CA TYR A 14 -12.06 -0.33 22.93
C TYR A 14 -10.65 -0.30 22.33
N LEU A 15 -10.24 0.84 21.78
CA LEU A 15 -8.88 1.03 21.26
C LEU A 15 -7.83 0.93 22.37
N SER A 16 -8.13 1.45 23.55
CA SER A 16 -7.24 1.36 24.73
C SER A 16 -7.14 -0.06 25.28
N ARG A 17 -8.20 -0.89 25.14
CA ARG A 17 -8.14 -2.32 25.49
C ARG A 17 -7.29 -3.12 24.50
N GLY A 18 -7.08 -2.61 23.29
CA GLY A 18 -6.44 -3.32 22.19
C GLY A 18 -4.91 -3.39 22.19
N LYS A 19 -4.18 -2.64 23.04
CA LYS A 19 -2.71 -2.69 23.03
C LYS A 19 -2.06 -2.49 24.41
N THR A 20 -1.99 -3.58 25.17
CA THR A 20 -0.72 -3.98 25.82
C THR A 20 -0.08 -5.11 25.01
N GLY A 21 -0.08 -4.98 23.68
CA GLY A 21 0.88 -5.68 22.86
C GLY A 21 2.19 -4.93 22.98
N SER A 22 3.04 -5.31 23.95
CA SER A 22 4.47 -4.97 24.00
C SER A 22 5.20 -5.69 22.84
N GLY A 23 4.69 -5.53 21.62
CA GLY A 23 5.43 -5.81 20.41
C GLY A 23 6.39 -4.66 20.26
N THR A 24 7.53 -4.73 20.94
CA THR A 24 8.69 -3.96 20.51
C THR A 24 8.81 -4.18 19.01
N PRO A 25 8.85 -3.12 18.17
CA PRO A 25 9.09 -3.30 16.76
C PRO A 25 10.40 -4.08 16.65
N VAL A 26 10.31 -5.32 16.18
CA VAL A 26 11.49 -6.12 15.87
C VAL A 26 12.09 -5.48 14.62
N TYR A 27 12.93 -4.46 14.83
CA TYR A 27 13.81 -3.93 13.81
C TYR A 27 14.88 -4.97 13.54
N LYS A 28 14.49 -6.10 12.94
CA LYS A 28 15.47 -7.02 12.37
C LYS A 28 16.13 -6.22 11.25
N LYS A 29 17.41 -5.90 11.43
CA LYS A 29 18.22 -5.27 10.39
C LYS A 29 18.29 -6.28 9.26
N VAL A 30 17.36 -6.16 8.31
CA VAL A 30 17.36 -7.01 7.11
C VAL A 30 18.63 -6.60 6.35
N PRO A 31 19.56 -7.54 6.10
CA PRO A 31 20.76 -7.25 5.34
C PRO A 31 20.27 -6.86 3.95
N GLU A 32 20.32 -5.56 3.68
CA GLU A 32 19.93 -4.97 2.42
C GLU A 32 18.45 -5.22 2.05
N LEU A 33 17.52 -4.40 2.57
CA LEU A 33 16.37 -4.06 1.72
C LEU A 33 16.95 -3.35 0.50
N GLY A 34 17.29 -4.11 -0.54
CA GLY A 34 17.50 -3.54 -1.87
C GLY A 34 16.31 -2.63 -2.11
N LYS A 35 16.58 -1.31 -2.19
CA LYS A 35 15.56 -0.25 -2.01
C LYS A 35 14.34 -0.58 -2.87
N LYS A 36 13.31 -1.20 -2.28
CA LYS A 36 12.13 -1.60 -3.04
C LYS A 36 11.35 -0.33 -3.35
N LEU A 37 11.09 -0.10 -4.62
CA LEU A 37 10.37 1.10 -5.06
C LEU A 37 8.88 0.82 -4.90
N PHE A 38 8.22 1.43 -3.92
CA PHE A 38 6.77 1.31 -3.84
C PHE A 38 6.14 2.26 -4.86
N LEU A 39 5.27 1.73 -5.72
CA LEU A 39 4.48 2.47 -6.70
C LEU A 39 3.04 2.53 -6.22
N SER A 40 2.62 3.72 -5.81
CA SER A 40 1.25 4.03 -5.43
C SER A 40 0.34 4.15 -6.66
N ASP A 41 -0.98 4.08 -6.44
CA ASP A 41 -2.00 4.32 -7.47
C ASP A 41 -1.76 5.65 -8.20
N PHE A 42 -1.47 6.71 -7.46
CA PHE A 42 -1.21 8.03 -8.02
C PHE A 42 0.01 8.07 -8.96
N GLU A 43 1.09 7.37 -8.60
CA GLU A 43 2.28 7.29 -9.44
C GLU A 43 2.02 6.46 -10.70
N LEU A 44 1.30 5.34 -10.57
CA LEU A 44 0.95 4.48 -11.69
C LEU A 44 0.04 5.21 -12.70
N ARG A 45 -0.94 5.99 -12.21
CA ARG A 45 -1.79 6.83 -13.08
C ARG A 45 -1.01 7.87 -13.88
N LYS A 46 0.09 8.39 -13.32
CA LYS A 46 0.97 9.33 -14.04
C LYS A 46 1.86 8.64 -15.07
N MET A 47 2.22 7.38 -14.83
CA MET A 47 3.09 6.62 -15.72
C MET A 47 2.35 5.96 -16.88
N VAL A 48 1.06 5.63 -16.70
CA VAL A 48 0.26 5.04 -17.77
C VAL A 48 0.00 6.07 -18.86
N VAL A 49 0.52 5.80 -20.06
CA VAL A 49 0.19 6.56 -21.26
C VAL A 49 -1.14 6.03 -21.82
N PRO A 50 -2.16 6.89 -22.03
CA PRO A 50 -3.44 6.49 -22.61
C PRO A 50 -3.24 5.71 -23.93
N GLY A 51 -3.78 4.51 -24.01
CA GLY A 51 -3.69 3.64 -25.19
C GLY A 51 -2.38 2.84 -25.34
N SER A 52 -1.40 2.98 -24.45
CA SER A 52 -0.13 2.24 -24.56
C SER A 52 -0.23 0.76 -24.19
N GLY A 53 -1.27 0.33 -23.46
CA GLY A 53 -1.56 -1.07 -23.11
C GLY A 53 -0.48 -1.80 -22.30
N VAL A 54 0.68 -1.17 -22.07
CA VAL A 54 1.84 -1.75 -21.41
C VAL A 54 2.50 -0.70 -20.51
N LEU A 55 2.64 -1.04 -19.23
CA LEU A 55 3.31 -0.22 -18.24
C LEU A 55 4.63 -0.88 -17.83
N THR A 56 5.74 -0.18 -18.06
CA THR A 56 7.07 -0.67 -17.66
C THR A 56 7.41 -0.14 -16.27
N VAL A 57 7.67 -1.05 -15.33
CA VAL A 57 8.05 -0.75 -13.94
C VAL A 57 9.41 -1.33 -13.61
N ALA A 58 10.10 -0.79 -12.62
CA ALA A 58 11.39 -1.33 -12.17
C ALA A 58 11.23 -2.76 -11.60
N ALA A 59 12.22 -3.63 -11.81
CA ALA A 59 12.16 -5.02 -11.33
C ALA A 59 12.00 -5.16 -9.80
N ASN A 60 12.52 -4.19 -9.04
CA ASN A 60 12.40 -4.08 -7.59
C ASN A 60 11.14 -3.31 -7.13
N ALA A 61 10.23 -2.97 -8.04
CA ALA A 61 9.04 -2.21 -7.69
C ALA A 61 7.98 -3.10 -7.01
N ILE A 62 7.42 -2.60 -5.92
CA ILE A 62 6.20 -3.12 -5.29
C ILE A 62 5.04 -2.29 -5.81
N ILE A 63 4.04 -2.93 -6.38
CA ILE A 63 2.85 -2.28 -6.92
C ILE A 63 1.76 -2.30 -5.84
N SER A 64 1.08 -1.17 -5.67
CA SER A 64 -0.08 -1.09 -4.78
C SER A 64 -1.16 -2.13 -5.20
N PRO A 65 -1.69 -2.94 -4.27
CA PRO A 65 -2.76 -3.90 -4.58
C PRO A 65 -4.00 -3.25 -5.19
N LEU A 66 -4.38 -2.06 -4.71
CA LEU A 66 -5.51 -1.29 -5.25
C LEU A 66 -5.29 -0.88 -6.71
N ALA A 67 -4.03 -0.77 -7.13
CA ALA A 67 -3.72 -0.39 -8.50
C ALA A 67 -3.78 -1.57 -9.47
N LEU A 68 -3.62 -2.80 -8.98
CA LEU A 68 -3.70 -3.99 -9.82
C LEU A 68 -5.11 -4.15 -10.41
N ASP A 69 -6.14 -3.86 -9.62
CA ASP A 69 -7.54 -4.04 -10.04
C ASP A 69 -7.90 -3.17 -11.26
N TRP A 70 -7.49 -1.90 -11.26
CA TRP A 70 -7.78 -1.02 -12.41
C TRP A 70 -6.82 -1.23 -13.58
N LEU A 71 -5.55 -1.60 -13.33
CA LEU A 71 -4.61 -1.93 -14.40
C LEU A 71 -5.11 -3.15 -15.20
N ASP A 72 -5.68 -4.14 -14.53
CA ASP A 72 -6.30 -5.30 -15.18
C ASP A 72 -7.57 -4.91 -15.94
N TYR A 73 -8.45 -4.10 -15.32
CA TYR A 73 -9.66 -3.59 -15.97
C TYR A 73 -9.39 -2.79 -17.25
N ASP A 74 -8.36 -1.93 -17.24
CA ASP A 74 -7.94 -1.12 -18.39
C ASP A 74 -7.10 -1.91 -19.41
N GLY A 75 -6.85 -3.20 -19.16
CA GLY A 75 -6.06 -4.06 -20.04
C GLY A 75 -4.58 -3.68 -20.11
N VAL A 76 -4.06 -3.01 -19.08
CA VAL A 76 -2.67 -2.54 -19.01
C VAL A 76 -1.76 -3.65 -18.48
N LYS A 77 -0.90 -4.18 -19.34
CA LYS A 77 0.07 -5.22 -18.96
C LYS A 77 1.29 -4.64 -18.28
N ILE A 78 1.67 -5.19 -17.14
CA ILE A 78 2.84 -4.75 -16.39
C ILE A 78 4.07 -5.52 -16.86
N THR A 79 5.09 -4.81 -17.34
CA THR A 79 6.40 -5.37 -17.69
C THR A 79 7.44 -4.89 -16.69
N ARG A 80 8.26 -5.81 -16.16
CA ARG A 80 9.33 -5.46 -15.23
C ARG A 80 10.65 -5.28 -15.99
N ALA A 81 11.16 -4.06 -16.03
CA ALA A 81 12.49 -3.77 -16.55
C ALA A 81 13.54 -4.18 -15.51
N GLY A 82 14.25 -5.27 -15.79
CA GLY A 82 15.47 -5.65 -15.10
C GLY A 82 16.66 -4.82 -15.58
N LYS A 83 17.63 -4.59 -14.69
CA LYS A 83 18.96 -4.15 -15.08
C LYS A 83 19.74 -5.35 -15.62
#